data_AF-A0A382FZH7-F1
#
_entry.id   AF-A0A382FZH7-F1
#
_cell.length_a   1.000
_cell.length_b   1.000
_cell.length_c   1.000
_cell.angle_alpha   90.00
_cell.angle_beta   90.00
_cell.angle_gamma   90.00
#
_symmetry.space_group_name_H-M   'P 1'
#
loop_
_entity.id
_entity.type
_entity.pdbx_description
1 polymer ?
#
loop_
_entity_poly.entity_id
_entity_poly.type
_entity_poly.pdbx_seq_one_letter_code
_entity_poly.pdbx_strand_id
1 'polypeptide(L)' 'MYYDRFDIVEAYLVFYTDYHGGQTSREYQRLCKIRSYYKPPQGWGYRYEDLRRNSKEIYKALVQQYQQFGVL' A
#
# COMPACT_ATOMS: atom_id res chain seq x y z
N MET A 1 4.05 19.63 -2.43
CA MET A 1 3.19 18.51 -2.00
C MET A 1 3.68 18.10 -0.62
N TYR A 2 2.83 18.16 0.41
CA TYR A 2 3.24 17.82 1.77
C TYR A 2 2.74 16.41 2.06
N TYR A 3 3.65 15.45 2.14
CA TYR A 3 3.32 14.06 2.48
C TYR A 3 3.27 13.93 4.00
N ASP A 4 2.16 13.41 4.53
CA ASP A 4 2.09 13.01 5.91
C ASP A 4 2.35 11.49 6.08
N ARG A 5 2.55 11.05 7.32
CA ARG A 5 2.83 9.63 7.61
C ARG A 5 1.68 8.70 7.21
N PHE A 6 0.45 9.20 7.15
CA PHE A 6 -0.72 8.42 6.75
C PHE A 6 -0.79 8.27 5.24
N ASP A 7 -0.39 9.28 4.47
CA ASP A 7 -0.29 9.17 3.01
C ASP A 7 0.59 7.98 2.59
N ILE A 8 1.72 7.81 3.29
CA ILE A 8 2.66 6.70 3.09
C ILE A 8 1.99 5.38 3.48
N VAL A 9 1.46 5.28 4.70
CA VAL A 9 0.88 4.02 5.21
C VAL A 9 -0.30 3.56 4.37
N GLU A 10 -1.17 4.47 3.95
CA GLU A 10 -2.32 4.19 3.07
C GLU A 10 -1.86 3.65 1.72
N ALA A 11 -0.88 4.30 1.09
CA ALA A 11 -0.35 3.86 -0.20
C ALA A 11 0.26 2.46 -0.13
N TYR A 12 1.11 2.20 0.87
CA TYR A 12 1.74 0.89 1.05
C TYR A 12 0.73 -0.20 1.45
N LEU A 13 -0.30 0.14 2.23
CA LEU A 13 -1.37 -0.80 2.57
C LEU A 13 -2.08 -1.29 1.31
N VAL A 14 -2.54 -0.37 0.46
CA VAL A 14 -3.25 -0.71 -0.78
C VAL A 14 -2.31 -1.42 -1.74
N PHE A 15 -1.08 -0.93 -1.89
CA PHE A 15 -0.07 -1.57 -2.75
C PHE A 15 0.19 -3.04 -2.37
N TYR A 16 0.45 -3.34 -1.09
CA TYR A 16 0.65 -4.74 -0.68
C TYR A 16 -0.64 -5.56 -0.68
N THR A 17 -1.82 -4.94 -0.73
CA THR A 17 -3.08 -5.66 -0.95
C THR A 17 -3.20 -6.11 -2.41
N ASP A 18 -2.78 -5.28 -3.36
CA ASP A 18 -2.87 -5.56 -4.79
C ASP A 18 -1.72 -6.44 -5.31
N TYR A 19 -0.51 -6.30 -4.75
CA TYR A 19 0.73 -6.87 -5.30
C TYR A 19 1.43 -7.89 -4.39
N HIS A 20 0.72 -8.56 -3.49
CA HIS A 20 1.33 -9.64 -2.69
C HIS A 20 1.37 -10.99 -3.44
N GLY A 21 2.47 -11.73 -3.31
CA GLY A 21 2.64 -13.07 -3.90
C GLY A 21 1.94 -14.20 -3.15
N GLY A 22 0.77 -13.94 -2.55
CA GLY A 22 0.07 -14.88 -1.65
C GLY A 22 0.52 -14.81 -0.19
N GLN A 23 -0.03 -15.68 0.66
CA GLN A 23 0.07 -15.58 2.13
C GLN A 23 1.49 -15.78 2.69
N THR A 24 2.36 -16.48 1.96
CA THR A 24 3.74 -16.75 2.37
C THR A 24 4.73 -15.70 1.88
N SER A 25 4.27 -14.75 1.06
CA SER A 25 5.10 -13.71 0.46
C SER A 25 5.58 -12.66 1.48
N ARG A 26 6.69 -11.98 1.18
CA ARG A 26 7.22 -10.91 2.04
C ARG A 26 6.30 -9.70 2.05
N GLU A 27 5.66 -9.42 0.94
CA GLU A 27 4.66 -8.36 0.74
C GLU A 27 3.47 -8.60 1.66
N TYR A 28 2.98 -9.84 1.74
CA TYR A 28 1.90 -10.19 2.65
C TYR A 28 2.30 -10.05 4.12
N GLN A 29 3.55 -10.38 4.48
CA GLN A 29 4.05 -10.12 5.84
C GLN A 29 4.08 -8.61 6.16
N ARG A 30 4.49 -7.78 5.20
CA ARG A 30 4.45 -6.31 5.33
C ARG A 30 3.01 -5.81 5.43
N LEU A 31 2.08 -6.33 4.64
CA LEU A 31 0.64 -6.05 4.74
C LEU A 31 0.11 -6.36 6.14
N CYS A 32 0.39 -7.55 6.67
CA CYS A 32 0.00 -7.96 8.01
C CYS A 32 0.58 -7.03 9.08
N LYS A 33 1.85 -6.64 8.94
CA LYS A 33 2.49 -5.69 9.85
C LYS A 33 1.80 -4.33 9.81
N ILE A 34 1.50 -3.77 8.64
CA ILE A 34 0.77 -2.50 8.55
C ILE A 34 -0.58 -2.61 9.26
N ARG A 35 -1.30 -3.70 9.03
CA ARG A 35 -2.63 -3.94 9.61
C ARG A 35 -2.62 -4.21 11.11
N SER A 36 -1.45 -4.45 11.73
CA SER A 36 -1.35 -4.57 13.17
C SER A 36 -1.45 -3.22 13.89
N TYR A 37 -1.11 -2.12 13.21
CA TYR A 37 -1.08 -0.78 13.82
C TYR A 37 -1.92 0.28 13.08
N TYR A 38 -2.33 0.01 11.84
CA TYR A 38 -3.18 0.92 11.07
C TYR A 38 -4.47 0.22 10.65
N LYS A 39 -5.61 0.91 10.89
CA LYS A 39 -6.95 0.44 10.51
C LYS A 39 -7.56 1.47 9.56
N PRO A 40 -7.66 1.17 8.25
CA PRO A 40 -8.34 2.08 7.33
C PRO A 40 -9.85 2.11 7.65
N PRO A 41 -10.57 3.19 7.30
CA PRO A 41 -12.00 3.32 7.62
C PRO A 41 -12.86 2.21 7.00
N GLN A 42 -12.51 1.75 5.79
CA GLN A 42 -13.21 0.71 5.04
C GLN A 42 -12.67 -0.72 5.28
N GLY A 43 -11.74 -0.89 6.24
CA GLY A 43 -11.17 -2.19 6.56
C GLY A 43 -10.49 -2.86 5.35
N TRP A 44 -10.93 -4.08 5.00
CA TRP A 44 -10.42 -4.81 3.83
C TRP A 44 -10.89 -4.26 2.48
N GLY A 45 -11.94 -3.43 2.49
CA GLY A 45 -12.48 -2.80 1.28
C GLY A 45 -11.72 -1.56 0.84
N TYR A 46 -10.70 -1.13 1.60
CA TYR A 46 -9.93 0.08 1.31
C TYR A 46 -9.06 -0.11 0.08
N ARG A 47 -9.34 0.66 -0.98
CA ARG A 47 -8.74 0.49 -2.31
C ARG A 47 -8.13 1.79 -2.82
N TYR A 48 -7.55 1.72 -4.02
CA TYR A 48 -6.95 2.86 -4.69
C TYR A 48 -7.91 4.06 -4.79
N GLU A 49 -9.20 3.83 -4.99
CA GLU A 49 -10.21 4.88 -5.12
C GLU A 49 -10.32 5.72 -3.84
N ASP A 50 -10.21 5.07 -2.67
CA ASP A 50 -10.29 5.66 -1.34
C ASP A 50 -9.03 6.43 -0.93
N LEU A 51 -7.93 6.25 -1.66
CA LEU A 51 -6.68 6.95 -1.39
C LEU A 51 -6.82 8.45 -1.62
N ARG A 52 -6.21 9.21 -0.70
CA ARG A 52 -6.00 10.65 -0.86
C ARG A 52 -5.07 10.93 -2.04
N ARG A 53 -5.09 12.17 -2.54
CA ARG A 53 -4.27 12.58 -3.69
C ARG A 53 -2.79 12.24 -3.50
N ASN A 54 -2.24 12.47 -2.30
CA ASN A 54 -0.84 12.17 -2.03
C ASN A 54 -0.53 10.68 -1.99
N SER A 55 -1.36 9.91 -1.30
CA SER A 55 -1.25 8.45 -1.23
C SER A 55 -1.35 7.82 -2.63
N LYS A 56 -2.19 8.37 -3.52
CA LYS A 56 -2.27 7.94 -4.93
C LYS A 56 -0.96 8.12 -5.68
N GLU A 57 -0.25 9.24 -5.51
CA GLU A 57 1.04 9.45 -6.18
C GLU A 57 2.12 8.52 -5.64
N ILE A 58 2.14 8.26 -4.32
CA ILE A 58 3.05 7.26 -3.73
C ILE A 58 2.73 5.87 -4.28
N TYR A 59 1.46 5.48 -4.32
CA TYR A 59 1.02 4.20 -4.86
C TYR A 59 1.48 4.03 -6.31
N LYS A 60 1.27 5.05 -7.17
CA LYS A 60 1.72 5.02 -8.57
C LYS A 60 3.23 4.82 -8.67
N ALA A 61 4.02 5.49 -7.84
CA ALA A 61 5.47 5.33 -7.81
C ALA A 61 5.87 3.89 -7.40
N LEU A 62 5.19 3.30 -6.41
CA LEU A 62 5.41 1.91 -6.00
C LEU A 62 5.08 0.93 -7.14
N VAL A 63 3.95 1.13 -7.82
CA VAL A 63 3.56 0.31 -8.97
C VAL A 63 4.58 0.43 -10.10
N GLN A 64 5.02 1.63 -10.43
CA GLN A 64 6.03 1.86 -11.45
C GLN A 64 7.35 1.15 -11.10
N GLN A 65 7.80 1.28 -9.85
CA GLN A 65 9.00 0.60 -9.38
C GLN A 65 8.86 -0.92 -9.43
N TYR A 66 7.72 -1.45 -9.01
CA TYR A 66 7.43 -2.88 -9.08
C TYR A 66 7.40 -3.39 -10.52
N GLN A 67 6.80 -2.65 -11.44
CA GLN A 67 6.79 -3.01 -12.87
C GLN A 67 8.19 -2.97 -13.50
N GLN A 68 9.04 -2.05 -13.05
CA GLN A 68 10.40 -1.90 -13.57
C GLN A 68 11.37 -2.98 -13.05
N PHE A 69 11.25 -3.37 -11.77
CA PHE A 69 12.24 -4.22 -11.10
C PHE A 69 11.71 -5.54 -10.53
N GLY A 70 10.39 -5.72 -10.46
CA GLY A 70 9.73 -6.94 -9.98
C GLY A 70 9.84 -7.21 -8.47
N VAL A 71 10.55 -6.39 -7.70
CA VAL A 71 10.81 -6.60 -6.26
C VAL A 71 10.87 -5.28 -5.51
N LEU A 72 10.28 -5.24 -4.30
CA LEU A 72 10.37 -4.15 -3.31
C LEU A 72 10.87 -4.66 -1.95
#